data_AF-C2MCY9-F1
#
_entry.id   AF-C2MCY9-F1
#
_cell.length_a   1.000
_cell.length_b   1.000
_cell.length_c   1.000
_cell.angle_alpha   90.00
_cell.angle_beta   90.00
_cell.angle_gamma   90.00
#
_symmetry.space_group_name_H-M   'P 1'
#
loop_
_entity.id
_entity.type
_entity.pdbx_description
1 polymer ?
#
loop_
_entity_poly.entity_id
_entity_poly.type
_entity_poly.pdbx_seq_one_letter_code
_entity_poly.pdbx_strand_id
1 'polypeptide(L)'
;MNKKLIRIILTALLLIGAYIVERTSALPMWQLLLVYLVPYLIIGYDVLGEAVEGVAHGELFDEHFLMSIATVGALCIGFLPGAEAQFPEAVFVMLFFQLGELFEGYAEGKSRRAVSHLLEIRPDTAHVAA
;
A
#
# COMPACT_ATOMS: atom_id res chain seq x y z
N MET A 1 6.98 1.33 -12.29
CA MET A 1 7.92 1.44 -11.15
C MET A 1 8.05 2.85 -10.60
N ASN A 2 8.47 3.86 -11.38
CA ASN A 2 8.83 5.18 -10.82
C ASN A 2 7.69 5.89 -10.08
N LYS A 3 6.44 5.83 -10.57
CA LYS A 3 5.30 6.53 -9.95
C LYS A 3 4.92 5.96 -8.56
N LYS A 4 4.79 4.63 -8.42
CA LYS A 4 4.53 3.97 -7.12
C LYS A 4 5.66 4.25 -6.12
N LEU A 5 6.92 4.12 -6.55
CA LEU A 5 8.08 4.39 -5.69
C LEU A 5 8.12 5.86 -5.22
N ILE A 6 7.89 6.81 -6.13
CA ILE A 6 7.82 8.24 -5.78
C ILE A 6 6.72 8.49 -4.75
N ARG A 7 5.55 7.85 -4.89
CA ARG A 7 4.46 7.98 -3.92
C ARG A 7 4.85 7.44 -2.55
N ILE A 8 5.45 6.25 -2.48
CA ILE A 8 5.91 5.67 -1.21
C ILE A 8 6.90 6.60 -0.50
N ILE A 9 7.89 7.12 -1.25
CA ILE A 9 8.89 8.06 -0.70
C ILE A 9 8.21 9.37 -0.25
N LEU A 10 7.31 9.92 -1.08
CA LEU A 10 6.60 11.15 -0.76
C LEU A 10 5.71 10.99 0.48
N THR A 11 4.99 9.88 0.61
CA THR A 11 4.19 9.58 1.79
C THR A 11 5.05 9.37 3.02
N ALA A 12 6.20 8.69 2.90
CA ALA A 12 7.14 8.55 4.01
C ALA A 12 7.64 9.92 4.52
N LEU A 13 7.99 10.82 3.59
CA LEU A 13 8.40 12.19 3.93
C LEU A 13 7.26 13.00 4.56
N LEU A 14 6.04 12.89 4.02
CA LEU A 14 4.87 13.56 4.58
C LEU A 14 4.52 13.02 5.97
N LEU A 15 4.68 11.71 6.22
CA LEU A 15 4.45 11.09 7.51
C LEU A 15 5.46 11.59 8.56
N ILE A 16 6.74 11.71 8.18
CA ILE A 16 7.76 12.30 9.05
C ILE A 16 7.42 13.76 9.34
N GLY A 17 7.00 14.53 8.32
CA GLY A 17 6.54 15.90 8.48
C GLY A 17 5.34 16.01 9.43
N ALA A 18 4.34 15.15 9.27
CA ALA A 18 3.15 15.07 10.12
C ALA A 18 3.52 14.76 11.57
N TYR A 19 4.43 13.81 11.80
CA TYR A 19 4.92 13.46 13.13
C TYR A 19 5.66 14.60 13.81
N ILE A 20 6.49 15.34 13.07
CA ILE A 20 7.19 16.53 13.60
C ILE A 20 6.18 17.63 13.94
N VAL A 21 5.17 17.86 13.08
CA VAL A 21 4.12 18.86 13.33
C VAL A 21 3.31 18.51 14.57
N GLU A 22 2.94 17.24 14.75
CA GLU A 22 2.26 16.75 15.95
C GLU A 22 3.09 16.97 17.23
N ARG A 23 4.41 16.73 17.17
CA ARG A 23 5.31 16.95 18.32
C ARG A 23 5.57 18.43 18.62
N THR A 24 5.57 19.28 17.60
CA THR A 24 5.95 20.70 17.73
C THR A 24 4.74 21.59 17.98
N SER A 25 3.59 21.23 17.43
CA SER A 25 2.34 21.96 17.54
C SER A 25 1.34 21.06 18.27
N ALA A 26 0.92 21.46 19.48
CA ALA A 26 -0.15 20.80 20.22
C ALA A 26 -1.52 21.08 19.54
N LEU A 27 -1.68 20.56 18.33
CA LEU A 27 -2.85 20.80 17.51
C LEU A 27 -4.07 20.07 18.10
N PRO A 28 -5.27 20.65 17.99
CA PRO A 28 -6.50 19.94 18.30
C PRO A 28 -6.66 18.72 17.39
N MET A 29 -7.28 17.67 17.91
CA MET A 29 -7.45 16.36 17.26
C MET A 29 -7.98 16.44 15.82
N TRP A 30 -8.91 17.35 15.53
CA TRP A 30 -9.45 17.57 14.18
C TRP A 30 -8.41 18.05 13.17
N GLN A 31 -7.47 18.90 13.59
CA GLN A 31 -6.40 19.39 12.72
C GLN A 31 -5.34 18.31 12.50
N LEU A 32 -5.03 17.54 13.55
CA LEU A 32 -4.10 16.42 13.48
C LEU A 32 -4.62 15.35 12.52
N LEU A 33 -5.93 15.05 12.57
CA LEU A 33 -6.56 14.18 11.59
C LEU A 33 -6.35 14.67 10.15
N LEU A 34 -6.60 15.95 9.87
CA LEU A 34 -6.42 16.49 8.51
C LEU A 34 -4.97 16.35 8.03
N VAL A 35 -3.99 16.53 8.94
CA VAL A 35 -2.57 16.37 8.63
C VAL A 35 -2.24 14.92 8.27
N TYR A 36 -2.76 13.93 8.98
CA TYR A 36 -2.54 12.50 8.70
C TYR A 36 -3.42 11.95 7.57
N LEU A 37 -4.56 12.58 7.30
CA LEU A 37 -5.46 12.19 6.22
C LEU A 37 -4.83 12.44 4.84
N VAL A 38 -4.03 13.48 4.69
CA VAL A 38 -3.31 13.79 3.44
C VAL A 38 -2.36 12.67 3.01
N PRO A 39 -1.36 12.24 3.82
CA PRO A 39 -0.50 11.13 3.45
C PRO A 39 -1.27 9.81 3.31
N TYR A 40 -2.28 9.58 4.15
CA TYR A 40 -3.17 8.41 4.05
C TYR A 40 -3.82 8.30 2.67
N LEU A 41 -4.47 9.36 2.19
CA LEU A 41 -5.13 9.36 0.89
C LEU A 41 -4.12 9.26 -0.25
N ILE A 42 -2.97 9.92 -0.16
CA ILE A 42 -1.96 9.89 -1.23
C ILE A 42 -1.45 8.47 -1.50
N ILE A 43 -1.24 7.67 -0.46
CA ILE A 43 -0.76 6.28 -0.62
C ILE A 43 -1.89 5.28 -0.79
N GLY A 44 -3.03 5.54 -0.16
CA GLY A 44 -4.15 4.61 -0.08
C GLY A 44 -5.20 4.77 -1.16
N TYR A 45 -5.22 5.84 -1.96
CA TYR A 45 -6.34 6.05 -2.90
C TYR A 45 -6.49 4.93 -3.94
N ASP A 46 -5.39 4.35 -4.43
CA ASP A 46 -5.43 3.21 -5.36
C ASP A 46 -6.05 1.99 -4.66
N VAL A 47 -5.55 1.66 -3.45
CA VAL A 47 -5.99 0.53 -2.62
C VAL A 47 -7.45 0.67 -2.20
N LEU A 48 -7.87 1.88 -1.80
CA LEU A 48 -9.26 2.17 -1.43
C LEU A 48 -10.19 2.05 -2.64
N GLY A 49 -9.73 2.47 -3.82
CA GLY A 49 -10.47 2.32 -5.07
C GLY A 49 -10.69 0.85 -5.43
N GLU A 50 -9.61 0.08 -5.43
CA GLU A 50 -9.63 -1.38 -5.69
C GLU A 50 -10.52 -2.11 -4.67
N ALA A 51 -10.47 -1.73 -3.39
CA ALA A 51 -11.35 -2.28 -2.36
C ALA A 51 -12.83 -2.01 -2.65
N VAL A 52 -13.18 -0.79 -3.06
CA VAL A 52 -14.57 -0.44 -3.38
C VAL A 52 -15.05 -1.18 -4.63
N GLU A 53 -14.20 -1.28 -5.65
CA GLU A 53 -14.50 -2.06 -6.85
C GLU A 53 -14.67 -3.56 -6.53
N GLY A 54 -13.79 -4.16 -5.73
CA GLY A 54 -13.88 -5.56 -5.30
C GLY A 54 -15.17 -5.84 -4.52
N VAL A 55 -15.54 -4.95 -3.60
CA VAL A 55 -16.81 -5.03 -2.87
C VAL A 55 -18.01 -4.96 -3.82
N ALA A 56 -17.98 -4.09 -4.82
CA ALA A 56 -19.06 -3.97 -5.80
C ALA A 56 -19.20 -5.23 -6.68
N HIS A 57 -18.11 -5.94 -6.95
CA HIS A 57 -18.11 -7.19 -7.72
C HIS A 57 -18.40 -8.44 -6.86
N GLY A 58 -18.52 -8.29 -5.53
CA GLY A 58 -18.81 -9.39 -4.60
C GLY A 58 -17.58 -10.10 -4.02
N GLU A 59 -16.38 -9.59 -4.28
CA GLU A 59 -15.11 -10.10 -3.74
C GLU A 59 -14.75 -9.39 -2.43
N LEU A 60 -15.51 -9.72 -1.37
CA LEU A 60 -15.41 -9.05 -0.07
C LEU A 60 -14.18 -9.46 0.76
N PHE A 61 -13.43 -10.49 0.36
CA PHE A 61 -12.29 -11.03 1.13
C PHE A 61 -10.98 -10.85 0.38
N ASP A 62 -10.81 -9.68 -0.21
CA ASP A 62 -9.58 -9.30 -0.90
C ASP A 62 -8.61 -8.53 0.02
N GLU A 63 -7.32 -8.53 -0.34
CA GLU A 63 -6.27 -7.85 0.40
C GLU A 63 -6.52 -6.33 0.46
N HIS A 64 -6.94 -5.72 -0.66
CA HIS A 64 -7.23 -4.30 -0.71
C HIS A 64 -8.39 -3.93 0.23
N PHE A 65 -9.41 -4.79 0.30
CA PHE A 65 -10.52 -4.63 1.23
C PHE A 65 -10.07 -4.74 2.70
N LEU A 66 -9.29 -5.77 3.03
CA LEU A 66 -8.77 -5.98 4.39
C LEU A 66 -7.92 -4.79 4.85
N MET A 67 -7.07 -4.27 3.97
CA MET A 67 -6.24 -3.09 4.24
C MET A 67 -7.09 -1.84 4.46
N SER A 68 -8.13 -1.66 3.64
CA SER A 68 -9.04 -0.52 3.72
C SER A 68 -9.84 -0.53 5.04
N ILE A 69 -10.45 -1.65 5.41
CA ILE A 69 -11.24 -1.74 6.63
C ILE A 69 -10.37 -1.60 7.90
N ALA A 70 -9.15 -2.15 7.88
CA ALA A 70 -8.22 -2.04 9.00
C ALA A 70 -7.79 -0.59 9.24
N THR A 71 -7.40 0.12 8.19
CA THR A 71 -6.90 1.49 8.30
C THR A 71 -8.02 2.51 8.52
N VAL A 72 -9.18 2.35 7.88
CA VAL A 72 -10.38 3.14 8.20
C VAL A 72 -10.81 2.88 9.64
N GLY A 73 -10.77 1.62 10.10
CA GLY A 73 -11.04 1.29 11.50
C GLY A 73 -10.11 2.00 12.47
N ALA A 74 -8.80 2.02 12.19
CA ALA A 74 -7.80 2.73 12.99
C ALA A 74 -8.07 4.26 13.03
N LEU A 75 -8.42 4.87 11.89
CA LEU A 75 -8.81 6.28 11.83
C LEU A 75 -10.09 6.57 12.64
N CYS A 76 -11.07 5.66 12.60
CA CYS A 76 -12.33 5.78 13.34
C CYS A 76 -12.15 5.66 14.86
N ILE A 77 -11.21 4.83 15.33
CA ILE A 77 -10.92 4.66 16.77
C ILE A 77 -10.51 6.00 17.41
N GLY A 78 -9.81 6.87 16.67
CA GLY A 78 -9.43 8.19 17.18
C GLY A 78 -10.60 9.12 17.50
N PHE A 79 -11.82 8.82 17.03
CA PHE A 79 -13.03 9.59 17.35
C PHE A 79 -13.85 9.03 18.51
N LEU A 80 -13.52 7.84 19.01
CA LEU A 80 -14.24 7.24 20.13
C LEU A 80 -13.86 7.95 21.46
N PRO A 81 -14.85 8.26 22.32
CA PRO A 81 -14.56 8.88 23.62
C PRO A 81 -13.77 7.91 24.51
N GLY A 82 -12.55 8.31 24.88
CA GLY A 82 -11.67 7.53 25.75
C GLY A 82 -10.66 6.63 25.03
N ALA A 83 -10.60 6.68 23.69
CA ALA A 83 -9.57 6.00 22.91
C ALA A 83 -8.47 6.98 22.47
N GLU A 84 -7.22 6.50 22.40
CA GLU A 84 -6.12 7.28 21.82
C GLU A 84 -6.16 7.21 20.29
N ALA A 85 -5.83 8.34 19.66
CA ALA A 85 -5.84 8.45 18.22
C ALA A 85 -4.66 7.71 17.60
N GLN A 86 -4.97 6.75 16.73
CA GLN A 86 -4.00 5.90 16.03
C GLN A 86 -3.87 6.29 14.56
N PHE A 87 -3.80 7.60 14.29
CA PHE A 87 -3.67 8.11 12.93
C PHE A 87 -2.33 7.75 12.27
N PRO A 88 -1.17 7.84 12.95
CA PRO A 88 0.11 7.41 12.39
C PRO A 88 0.07 5.94 11.96
N GLU A 89 -0.51 5.07 12.78
CA GLU A 89 -0.62 3.62 12.55
C GLU A 89 -1.41 3.32 11.28
N ALA A 90 -2.52 4.01 11.05
CA ALA A 90 -3.30 3.86 9.82
C ALA A 90 -2.46 4.18 8.57
N VAL A 91 -1.64 5.24 8.62
CA VAL A 91 -0.75 5.60 7.50
C VAL A 91 0.40 4.60 7.36
N PHE A 92 0.98 4.13 8.48
CA PHE A 92 2.05 3.13 8.47
C PHE A 92 1.60 1.81 7.85
N VAL A 93 0.44 1.31 8.25
CA VAL A 93 -0.12 0.06 7.72
C VAL A 93 -0.28 0.16 6.20
N MET A 94 -0.85 1.27 5.69
CA MET A 94 -1.01 1.49 4.26
C MET A 94 0.34 1.65 3.52
N LEU A 95 1.31 2.32 4.15
CA LEU A 95 2.65 2.51 3.59
C LEU A 95 3.41 1.18 3.45
N PHE A 96 3.36 0.34 4.48
CA PHE A 96 4.00 -0.97 4.43
C PHE A 96 3.33 -1.91 3.44
N PHE A 97 2.02 -1.84 3.30
CA PHE A 97 1.31 -2.61 2.28
C PHE A 97 1.77 -2.24 0.87
N GLN A 98 1.83 -0.95 0.53
CA GLN A 98 2.33 -0.54 -0.79
C GLN A 98 3.81 -0.87 -1.00
N LEU A 99 4.61 -0.83 0.07
CA LEU A 99 5.99 -1.31 -0.02
C LEU A 99 6.05 -2.82 -0.30
N GLY A 100 5.16 -3.60 0.32
CA GLY A 100 4.98 -5.04 0.07
C GLY A 100 4.62 -5.33 -1.38
N GLU A 101 3.57 -4.69 -1.90
CA GLU A 101 3.17 -4.78 -3.31
C GLU A 101 4.32 -4.47 -4.28
N LEU A 102 5.14 -3.47 -3.95
CA LEU A 102 6.30 -3.11 -4.76
C LEU A 102 7.33 -4.25 -4.81
N PHE A 103 7.58 -4.92 -3.68
CA PHE A 103 8.48 -6.06 -3.61
C PHE A 103 7.87 -7.31 -4.26
N GLU A 104 6.57 -7.52 -4.12
CA GLU A 104 5.85 -8.62 -4.76
C GLU A 104 5.96 -8.53 -6.28
N GLY A 105 5.64 -7.38 -6.87
CA GLY A 105 5.77 -7.17 -8.31
C GLY A 105 7.22 -7.32 -8.80
N TYR A 106 8.20 -6.96 -7.98
CA TYR A 106 9.61 -7.22 -8.28
C TYR A 106 9.95 -8.73 -8.27
N ALA A 107 9.46 -9.46 -7.27
CA ALA A 107 9.65 -10.90 -7.15
C ALA A 107 8.97 -11.68 -8.29
N GLU A 108 7.75 -11.30 -8.64
CA GLU A 108 7.00 -11.88 -9.76
C GLU A 108 7.73 -11.66 -11.09
N GLY A 109 8.19 -10.43 -11.34
CA GLY A 109 8.96 -10.10 -12.54
C GLY A 109 10.26 -10.90 -12.65
N LYS A 110 10.94 -11.14 -11.53
CA LYS A 110 12.13 -12.01 -11.47
C LYS A 110 11.79 -13.47 -11.74
N SER A 111 10.71 -13.97 -11.14
CA SER A 111 10.22 -15.34 -11.33
C SER A 111 9.86 -15.61 -12.80
N ARG A 112 9.10 -14.69 -13.41
CA ARG A 112 8.70 -14.78 -14.82
C ARG A 112 9.90 -14.83 -15.76
N ARG A 113 10.93 -13.99 -15.54
CA ARG A 113 12.17 -14.01 -16.34
C ARG A 113 12.93 -15.33 -16.20
N ALA A 114 13.00 -15.90 -15.00
CA ALA A 114 13.66 -17.18 -14.78
C ALA A 114 12.96 -18.33 -15.53
N VAL A 115 11.63 -18.36 -15.50
CA VAL A 115 10.83 -19.37 -16.25
C VAL A 115 11.02 -19.18 -17.76
N SER A 116 10.95 -17.95 -18.27
CA SER A 116 11.18 -17.67 -19.70
C SER A 116 12.55 -18.14 -20.17
N HIS A 117 13.60 -17.92 -19.39
CA HIS A 117 14.95 -18.37 -19.72
C HIS A 117 15.08 -19.90 -19.76
N LEU A 118 14.35 -20.64 -18.92
CA LEU A 118 14.32 -22.10 -18.99
C LEU A 118 13.57 -22.63 -20.21
N LEU A 119 12.53 -21.92 -20.65
CA LEU A 119 11.79 -22.25 -21.87
C LEU A 119 12.64 -22.06 -23.13
N GLU A 120 13.51 -21.04 -23.14
CA GLU A 120 14.44 -20.76 -24.24
C GLU A 120 15.53 -21.83 -24.43
N ILE A 121 15.80 -22.67 -23.42
CA ILE A 121 16.78 -23.77 -23.49
C ILE A 121 16.25 -24.96 -24.31
N ARG A 122 14.94 -25.00 -24.64
CA ARG A 122 14.37 -26.07 -25.46
C ARG A 122 14.91 -25.98 -26.89
N PRO A 123 15.58 -27.02 -27.42
CA PRO A 123 16.01 -27.02 -28.81
C PRO A 123 14.81 -27.15 -29.76
N ASP A 124 14.71 -26.25 -30.74
CA ASP A 124 13.63 -26.24 -31.72
C ASP A 124 13.81 -27.27 -32.85
N THR A 125 15.03 -27.79 -33.03
CA THR A 125 15.38 -28.68 -34.14
C THR A 125 16.18 -29.89 -33.66
N ALA A 126 15.78 -31.09 -34.11
CA ALA A 126 16.54 -32.31 -33.93
C ALA A 126 17.04 -32.81 -35.29
N HIS A 127 18.34 -33.08 -35.41
CA HIS A 127 18.93 -33.67 -36.60
C HIS A 127 18.79 -35.19 -36.51
N VAL A 128 18.00 -35.80 -37.40
CA VAL A 128 17.84 -37.26 -37.46
C VAL A 128 18.87 -37.79 -38.46
N ALA A 129 19.90 -38.46 -37.94
CA ALA A 129 20.88 -39.14 -38.79
C ALA A 129 20.26 -40.46 -39.29
N ALA A 130 20.24 -40.63 -40.61
CA ALA A 130 19.81 -41.84 -41.30
C ALA A 130 20.92 -42.90 -41.35
#